data_AF-A0A7S1Z7A8-F1
#
_entry.id   AF-A0A7S1Z7A8-F1
#
_cell.length_a   1.000
_cell.length_b   1.000
_cell.length_c   1.000
_cell.angle_alpha   90.00
_cell.angle_beta   90.00
_cell.angle_gamma   90.00
#
_symmetry.space_group_name_H-M   'P 1'
#
loop_
_entity.id
_entity.type
_entity.pdbx_description
1 polymer ?
#
loop_
_entity_poly.entity_id
_entity_poly.type
_entity_poly.pdbx_seq_one_letter_code
_entity_poly.pdbx_strand_id
1 'polypeptide(L)'
;VPFKCGVGLHPSTHIEAFLFGEDEGTMIDAVKIPILIMPAGNDDEKHKPGGAYAESLVKKGGSSIAFPNMTHGWTTRGDLSIEAVRTDAKKALEKAADFLGDNL
;
A
#
# COMPACT_ATOMS: atom_id res chain seq x y z
N VAL A 1 2.37 22.70 -0.06
CA VAL A 1 0.98 22.28 -0.38
C VAL A 1 0.62 21.17 0.58
N PRO A 2 -0.50 21.24 1.33
CA PRO A 2 -0.93 20.12 2.15
C PRO A 2 -1.40 18.97 1.25
N PHE A 3 -0.88 17.75 1.46
CA PHE A 3 -1.35 16.56 0.76
C PHE A 3 -2.78 16.22 1.22
N LYS A 4 -3.66 15.83 0.30
CA LYS A 4 -5.05 15.42 0.62
C LYS A 4 -5.17 13.92 0.89
N CYS A 5 -4.41 13.11 0.18
CA CYS A 5 -4.37 11.65 0.29
C CYS A 5 -3.06 11.11 -0.29
N GLY A 6 -2.84 9.79 -0.21
CA GLY A 6 -1.67 9.12 -0.81
C GLY A 6 -1.93 7.65 -1.15
N VAL A 7 -1.08 7.09 -2.01
CA VAL A 7 -1.18 5.70 -2.47
C VAL A 7 0.19 5.02 -2.43
N GLY A 8 0.27 3.83 -1.83
CA GLY A 8 1.46 2.96 -1.78
C GLY A 8 1.16 1.59 -2.37
N LEU A 9 1.48 1.37 -3.65
CA LEU A 9 1.13 0.16 -4.39
C LEU A 9 1.98 -1.09 -4.05
N HIS A 10 3.05 -0.92 -3.27
CA HIS A 10 3.87 -1.98 -2.69
C HIS A 10 4.55 -1.42 -1.43
N PRO A 11 3.85 -1.34 -0.29
CA PRO A 11 4.36 -0.61 0.87
C PRO A 11 5.69 -1.20 1.39
N SER A 12 6.73 -0.36 1.48
CA SER A 12 8.05 -0.72 2.00
C SER A 12 8.37 0.05 3.29
N THR A 13 7.36 0.32 4.12
CA THR A 13 7.50 1.16 5.33
C THR A 13 8.36 0.56 6.43
N HIS A 14 8.63 -0.75 6.37
CA HIS A 14 9.59 -1.43 7.26
C HIS A 14 11.01 -0.85 7.16
N ILE A 15 11.29 -0.10 6.08
CA ILE A 15 12.54 0.65 5.92
C ILE A 15 12.76 1.65 7.06
N GLU A 16 11.69 2.09 7.72
CA GLU A 16 11.73 2.98 8.88
C GLU A 16 12.57 2.37 10.00
N ALA A 17 12.27 1.13 10.36
CA ALA A 17 13.03 0.39 11.36
C ALA A 17 14.42 0.00 10.83
N PHE A 18 14.53 -0.40 9.55
CA PHE A 18 15.77 -0.93 9.00
C PHE A 18 16.86 0.14 8.78
N LEU A 19 16.51 1.32 8.26
CA LEU A 19 17.47 2.38 7.94
C LEU A 19 17.55 3.47 9.00
N PHE A 20 16.43 3.81 9.63
CA PHE A 20 16.37 4.96 10.55
C PHE A 20 16.33 4.51 12.02
N GLY A 21 16.10 3.22 12.28
CA GLY A 21 16.03 2.67 13.63
C GLY A 21 14.81 3.11 14.42
N GLU A 22 13.79 3.63 13.74
CA GLU A 22 12.53 4.08 14.35
C GLU A 22 11.44 2.99 14.28
N ASP A 23 10.31 3.24 14.94
CA ASP A 23 9.18 2.31 14.95
C ASP A 23 8.23 2.57 13.78
N GLU A 24 8.11 1.60 12.88
CA GLU A 24 7.20 1.63 11.73
C GLU A 24 5.76 1.92 12.13
N GLY A 25 5.30 1.34 13.26
CA GLY A 25 3.93 1.55 13.74
C GLY A 25 3.64 3.00 14.12
N THR A 26 4.58 3.63 14.82
CA THR A 26 4.52 5.04 15.22
C THR A 26 4.46 5.96 14.00
N MET A 27 5.24 5.66 12.94
CA MET A 27 5.16 6.40 11.67
C MET A 27 3.78 6.24 11.01
N ILE A 28 3.24 5.01 10.94
CA ILE A 28 1.90 4.75 10.40
C ILE A 28 0.82 5.49 11.22
N ASP A 29 0.98 5.55 12.55
CA ASP A 29 0.05 6.23 13.46
C ASP A 29 0.09 7.76 13.35
N ALA A 30 1.23 8.31 12.94
CA ALA A 30 1.40 9.73 12.70
C ALA A 30 0.65 10.23 11.46
N VAL A 31 0.30 9.37 10.50
CA VAL A 31 -0.48 9.73 9.30
C VAL A 31 -1.81 10.39 9.68
N LYS A 32 -2.14 11.51 9.03
CA LYS A 32 -3.38 12.29 9.26
C LYS A 32 -4.29 12.40 8.04
N ILE A 33 -3.93 11.77 6.93
CA ILE A 33 -4.67 11.82 5.67
C ILE A 33 -5.02 10.40 5.22
N PRO A 34 -6.05 10.22 4.38
CA PRO A 34 -6.34 8.94 3.75
C PRO A 34 -5.14 8.40 2.97
N ILE A 35 -4.75 7.16 3.26
CA ILE A 35 -3.73 6.44 2.49
C ILE A 35 -4.29 5.10 2.04
N LEU A 36 -4.16 4.80 0.75
CA LEU A 36 -4.37 3.47 0.21
C LEU A 36 -3.04 2.72 0.16
N ILE A 37 -2.97 1.54 0.74
CA ILE A 37 -1.85 0.60 0.55
C ILE A 37 -2.29 -0.64 -0.21
N MET A 38 -1.38 -1.21 -1.00
CA MET A 38 -1.62 -2.47 -1.71
C MET A 38 -0.46 -3.42 -1.46
N PRO A 39 -0.52 -4.27 -0.43
CA PRO A 39 0.52 -5.26 -0.15
C PRO A 39 0.46 -6.46 -1.11
N ALA A 40 1.64 -6.99 -1.45
CA ALA A 40 1.81 -8.26 -2.13
C ALA A 40 1.49 -9.46 -1.21
N GLY A 41 1.42 -10.66 -1.79
CA GLY A 41 1.22 -11.89 -1.03
C GLY A 41 2.34 -12.18 -0.04
N ASN A 42 3.58 -11.85 -0.40
CA ASN A 42 4.77 -12.07 0.43
C ASN A 42 5.14 -10.86 1.31
N ASP A 43 4.30 -9.82 1.37
CA ASP A 43 4.47 -8.71 2.31
C ASP A 43 3.98 -9.10 3.72
N ASP A 44 4.38 -8.30 4.71
CA ASP A 44 4.04 -8.51 6.11
C ASP A 44 2.51 -8.45 6.33
N GLU A 45 2.00 -9.34 7.19
CA GLU A 45 0.58 -9.43 7.54
C GLU A 45 0.05 -8.12 8.16
N LYS A 46 0.91 -7.32 8.82
CA LYS A 46 0.51 -6.03 9.40
C LYS A 46 -0.05 -5.06 8.35
N HIS A 47 0.39 -5.15 7.09
CA HIS A 47 -0.05 -4.29 5.99
C HIS A 47 -1.31 -4.81 5.28
N LYS A 48 -1.63 -6.09 5.41
CA LYS A 48 -2.77 -6.73 4.74
C LYS A 48 -4.09 -6.35 5.42
N PRO A 49 -5.24 -6.49 4.73
CA PRO A 49 -6.55 -6.21 5.34
C PRO A 49 -6.73 -6.95 6.67
N GLY A 50 -7.08 -6.22 7.73
CA GLY A 50 -7.19 -6.73 9.11
C GLY A 50 -5.87 -6.74 9.90
N GLY A 51 -4.73 -6.42 9.26
CA GLY A 51 -3.46 -6.22 9.94
C GLY A 51 -3.40 -4.88 10.68
N ALA A 52 -2.55 -4.79 11.70
CA ALA A 52 -2.48 -3.63 12.60
C ALA A 52 -2.25 -2.29 11.87
N TYR A 53 -1.39 -2.25 10.85
CA TYR A 53 -1.11 -1.04 10.09
C TYR A 53 -2.24 -0.71 9.12
N ALA A 54 -2.81 -1.73 8.47
CA ALA A 54 -3.98 -1.54 7.62
C ALA A 54 -5.17 -0.97 8.42
N GLU A 55 -5.47 -1.52 9.59
CA GLU A 55 -6.55 -1.02 10.45
C GLU A 55 -6.30 0.41 10.93
N SER A 56 -5.04 0.75 11.26
CA SER A 56 -4.66 2.11 11.64
C SER A 56 -4.93 3.10 10.50
N LEU A 57 -4.64 2.75 9.25
CA LEU A 57 -4.91 3.59 8.07
C LEU A 57 -6.41 3.66 7.74
N VAL A 58 -7.15 2.55 7.85
CA VAL A 58 -8.61 2.52 7.62
C VAL A 58 -9.35 3.46 8.58
N LYS A 59 -8.95 3.50 9.85
CA LYS A 59 -9.50 4.45 10.85
C LYS A 59 -9.29 5.93 10.47
N LYS A 60 -8.37 6.22 9.54
CA LYS A 60 -8.05 7.56 9.04
C LYS A 60 -8.62 7.83 7.63
N GLY A 61 -9.58 7.01 7.19
CA GLY A 61 -10.19 7.10 5.86
C GLY A 61 -9.38 6.44 4.74
N GLY A 62 -8.29 5.74 5.07
CA GLY A 62 -7.49 4.96 4.14
C GLY A 62 -8.09 3.59 3.81
N SER A 63 -7.31 2.76 3.13
CA SER A 63 -7.70 1.39 2.79
C SER A 63 -6.47 0.49 2.56
N SER A 64 -6.66 -0.83 2.62
CA SER A 64 -5.66 -1.82 2.23
C SER A 64 -6.30 -2.82 1.25
N ILE A 65 -5.64 -3.07 0.11
CA ILE A 65 -6.08 -4.03 -0.91
C ILE A 65 -4.93 -4.99 -1.20
N ALA A 66 -5.01 -6.22 -0.69
CA ALA A 66 -3.97 -7.22 -0.91
C ALA A 66 -4.02 -7.84 -2.31
N PHE A 67 -2.83 -8.14 -2.86
CA PHE A 67 -2.63 -8.87 -4.11
C PHE A 67 -1.88 -10.18 -3.81
N PRO A 68 -2.60 -11.24 -3.35
CA PRO A 68 -1.98 -12.42 -2.74
C PRO A 68 -1.13 -13.26 -3.70
N ASN A 69 -1.36 -13.16 -5.01
CA ASN A 69 -0.60 -13.89 -6.02
C ASN A 69 0.61 -13.10 -6.56
N MET A 70 0.82 -11.87 -6.08
CA MET A 70 1.91 -11.01 -6.50
C MET A 70 3.08 -11.07 -5.51
N THR A 71 4.27 -10.71 -5.99
CA THR A 71 5.48 -10.54 -5.18
C THR A 71 5.80 -9.06 -5.01
N HIS A 72 6.38 -8.67 -3.88
CA HIS A 72 6.75 -7.29 -3.56
C HIS A 72 7.36 -6.53 -4.75
N GLY A 73 6.80 -5.35 -5.05
CA GLY A 73 7.22 -4.49 -6.16
C GLY A 73 6.77 -4.95 -7.56
N TRP A 74 5.78 -5.85 -7.66
CA TRP A 74 5.19 -6.26 -8.95
C TRP A 74 4.67 -5.07 -9.78
N THR A 75 4.18 -4.01 -9.12
CA THR A 75 3.62 -2.83 -9.80
C THR A 75 4.67 -2.01 -10.54
N THR A 76 5.95 -2.11 -10.17
CA THR A 76 7.05 -1.35 -10.79
C THR A 76 8.03 -2.24 -11.55
N ARG A 77 8.15 -3.53 -11.20
CA ARG A 77 9.17 -4.44 -11.72
C ARG A 77 8.61 -5.76 -12.28
N GLY A 78 7.29 -5.94 -12.25
CA GLY A 78 6.66 -7.17 -12.71
C GLY A 78 6.84 -7.41 -14.21
N ASP A 79 7.08 -8.66 -14.59
CA ASP A 79 7.11 -9.07 -15.99
C ASP A 79 5.70 -9.10 -16.58
N LEU A 80 5.38 -8.10 -17.40
CA LEU A 80 4.06 -7.96 -18.04
C LEU A 80 3.81 -9.00 -19.16
N SER A 81 4.79 -9.82 -19.53
CA SER A 81 4.55 -10.98 -20.39
C SER A 81 3.75 -12.08 -19.67
N ILE A 82 3.80 -12.11 -18.34
CA ILE A 82 3.01 -12.99 -17.48
C ILE A 82 1.60 -12.37 -17.31
N GLU A 83 0.57 -13.09 -17.75
CA GLU A 83 -0.82 -12.61 -17.77
C GLU A 83 -1.32 -12.17 -16.39
N ALA A 84 -1.03 -12.95 -15.34
CA ALA A 84 -1.41 -12.63 -13.97
C ALA A 84 -0.79 -11.30 -13.50
N VAL A 85 0.51 -11.09 -13.76
CA VAL A 85 1.22 -9.86 -13.38
C VAL A 85 0.66 -8.66 -14.13
N ARG A 86 0.43 -8.80 -15.44
CA ARG A 86 -0.18 -7.73 -16.25
C ARG A 86 -1.55 -7.32 -15.72
N THR A 87 -2.40 -8.30 -15.42
CA THR A 87 -3.77 -8.08 -14.95
C THR A 87 -3.76 -7.36 -13.59
N ASP A 88 -2.97 -7.85 -12.65
CA ASP A 88 -2.95 -7.30 -11.30
C ASP A 88 -2.20 -5.96 -11.22
N ALA A 89 -1.18 -5.72 -12.05
CA ALA A 89 -0.55 -4.40 -12.17
C ALA A 89 -1.54 -3.36 -12.73
N LYS A 90 -2.33 -3.72 -13.76
CA LYS A 90 -3.39 -2.84 -14.30
C LYS A 90 -4.43 -2.53 -13.22
N LYS A 91 -4.91 -3.56 -12.53
CA LYS A 91 -5.90 -3.41 -11.44
C LYS A 91 -5.38 -2.52 -10.32
N ALA A 92 -4.11 -2.66 -9.92
CA ALA A 92 -3.52 -1.81 -8.89
C ALA A 92 -3.48 -0.33 -9.31
N LEU A 93 -3.15 -0.04 -10.58
CA LEU A 93 -3.19 1.32 -11.13
C LEU A 93 -4.61 1.89 -11.21
N GLU A 94 -5.59 1.07 -11.60
CA GLU A 94 -7.01 1.46 -11.61
C GLU A 94 -7.47 1.80 -10.18
N LYS A 95 -7.12 0.99 -9.17
CA LYS A 95 -7.43 1.28 -7.77
C LYS A 95 -6.73 2.50 -7.22
N ALA A 96 -5.51 2.78 -7.65
CA ALA A 96 -4.83 4.03 -7.33
C ALA A 96 -5.60 5.23 -7.91
N ALA A 97 -5.99 5.17 -9.19
CA ALA A 97 -6.71 6.23 -9.86
C ALA A 97 -8.10 6.49 -9.24
N ASP A 98 -8.86 5.42 -8.95
CA ASP A 98 -10.16 5.49 -8.26
C ASP A 98 -10.00 6.22 -6.91
N PHE A 99 -9.06 5.76 -6.08
CA PHE A 99 -8.85 6.34 -4.74
C PHE A 99 -8.43 7.81 -4.79
N LEU A 100 -7.55 8.17 -5.73
CA LEU A 100 -7.18 9.57 -5.95
C LEU A 100 -8.39 10.38 -6.42
N GLY A 101 -9.19 9.88 -7.35
CA GLY A 101 -10.40 10.55 -7.83
C GLY A 101 -11.43 10.82 -6.74
N ASP A 102 -11.57 9.89 -5.78
CA ASP A 102 -12.51 10.02 -4.67
C ASP A 102 -12.02 10.97 -3.55
N ASN A 103 -10.72 11.27 -3.49
CA ASN A 103 -10.10 11.97 -2.36
C ASN A 103 -9.33 13.27 -2.73
N LEU A 104 -9.28 13.65 -4.00
CA LEU A 104 -8.68 14.91 -4.48
C LEU A 104 -9.72 16.03 -4.63
#